data_AF-A0A7Y4U1J0-F1
#
_entry.id   AF-A0A7Y4U1J0-F1
#
_cell.length_a   1.000
_cell.length_b   1.000
_cell.length_c   1.000
_cell.angle_alpha   90.00
_cell.angle_beta   90.00
_cell.angle_gamma   90.00
#
_symmetry.space_group_name_H-M   'P 1'
#
loop_
_entity.id
_entity.type
_entity.pdbx_description
1 polymer ?
#
loop_
_entity_poly.entity_id
_entity_poly.type
_entity_poly.pdbx_seq_one_letter_code
_entity_poly.pdbx_strand_id
1 'polypeptide(L)'
;MSLPEAEILFRFGSANRRRRRLALRLRRWIVLGRKIGATRLLVDGSFVTAKAEPHDVDTVILLPQDFSRQLEQKHAPALELEKMLTNRRPEEIFAAEDDTDWEEWVMFFSQTREIDRRRKGLVEVRL
;
A
#
# COMPACT_ATOMS: atom_id res chain seq x y z
N MET A 1 -7.87 3.35 -10.75
CA MET A 1 -9.27 3.16 -10.28
C MET A 1 -9.22 3.14 -8.77
N SER A 2 -10.06 3.92 -8.09
CA SER A 2 -10.11 3.89 -6.61
C SER A 2 -11.17 2.90 -6.13
N LEU A 3 -10.83 2.06 -5.16
CA LEU A 3 -11.74 1.10 -4.54
C LEU A 3 -11.74 1.29 -3.01
N PRO A 4 -12.88 1.06 -2.33
CA PRO A 4 -12.92 1.07 -0.87
C PRO A 4 -12.18 -0.14 -0.30
N GLU A 5 -11.63 0.00 0.91
CA GLU A 5 -10.91 -1.07 1.63
C GLU A 5 -11.70 -2.40 1.61
N ALA A 6 -12.99 -2.36 1.93
CA ALA A 6 -13.83 -3.56 1.99
C ALA A 6 -13.87 -4.31 0.65
N GLU A 7 -13.94 -3.59 -0.47
CA GLU A 7 -13.99 -4.20 -1.81
C GLU A 7 -12.66 -4.87 -2.17
N ILE A 8 -11.54 -4.25 -1.80
CA ILE A 8 -10.19 -4.81 -2.04
C ILE A 8 -10.00 -6.09 -1.22
N LEU A 9 -10.36 -6.05 0.06
CA LEU A 9 -10.24 -7.21 0.95
C LEU A 9 -11.18 -8.34 0.51
N PHE A 10 -12.39 -8.00 0.04
CA PHE A 10 -13.34 -8.97 -0.47
C PHE A 10 -12.81 -9.66 -1.74
N ARG A 11 -12.40 -8.88 -2.75
CA ARG A 11 -11.92 -9.38 -4.05
C ARG A 11 -10.61 -10.15 -3.95
N PHE A 12 -9.67 -9.67 -3.14
CA PHE A 12 -8.28 -10.14 -3.20
C PHE A 12 -7.81 -10.83 -1.91
N GLY A 13 -8.47 -10.62 -0.78
CA GLY A 13 -7.99 -11.07 0.53
C GLY A 13 -8.51 -12.42 1.01
N SER A 14 -9.57 -12.97 0.42
CA SER A 14 -10.36 -14.04 1.05
C SER A 14 -10.08 -15.47 0.55
N ALA A 15 -9.53 -15.61 -0.66
CA ALA A 15 -9.51 -16.89 -1.39
C ALA A 15 -8.70 -18.01 -0.72
N ASN A 16 -7.62 -17.70 0.00
CA ASN A 16 -6.80 -18.70 0.69
C ASN A 16 -6.07 -18.11 1.91
N ARG A 17 -5.42 -18.98 2.71
CA ARG A 17 -4.70 -18.57 3.93
C ARG A 17 -3.61 -17.53 3.66
N ARG A 18 -2.93 -17.62 2.50
CA ARG A 18 -1.86 -16.69 2.10
C ARG A 18 -2.41 -15.29 1.84
N ARG A 19 -3.44 -15.20 0.98
CA ARG A 19 -4.15 -13.94 0.70
C ARG A 19 -4.76 -13.32 1.96
N ARG A 20 -5.30 -14.13 2.88
CA ARG A 20 -5.81 -13.63 4.17
C ARG A 20 -4.72 -12.99 5.04
N ARG A 21 -3.51 -13.58 5.07
CA ARG A 21 -2.38 -13.02 5.82
C ARG A 21 -1.93 -11.68 5.23
N LEU A 22 -1.83 -11.61 3.91
CA LEU A 22 -1.46 -10.40 3.17
C LEU A 22 -2.53 -9.29 3.34
N ALA A 23 -3.81 -9.67 3.34
CA ALA A 23 -4.92 -8.75 3.59
C ALA A 23 -4.89 -8.14 5.00
N LEU A 24 -4.52 -8.90 6.02
CA LEU A 24 -4.35 -8.37 7.39
C LEU A 24 -3.22 -7.34 7.47
N ARG A 25 -2.15 -7.55 6.71
CA ARG A 25 -1.02 -6.62 6.60
C ARG A 25 -1.45 -5.32 5.90
N LEU A 26 -2.11 -5.43 4.74
CA LEU A 26 -2.69 -4.27 4.04
C LEU A 26 -3.62 -3.47 4.95
N ARG A 27 -4.49 -4.15 5.71
CA ARG A 27 -5.39 -3.51 6.67
C ARG A 27 -4.63 -2.74 7.75
N ARG A 28 -3.49 -3.26 8.23
CA ARG A 28 -2.65 -2.54 9.21
C ARG A 28 -2.13 -1.23 8.62
N TRP A 29 -1.65 -1.24 7.39
CA TRP A 29 -1.16 -0.04 6.71
C TRP A 29 -2.26 0.99 6.45
N ILE A 30 -3.46 0.55 6.04
CA ILE A 30 -4.63 1.43 5.90
C ILE A 30 -4.97 2.10 7.24
N VAL A 31 -4.98 1.34 8.34
CA VAL A 31 -5.24 1.88 9.67
C VAL A 31 -4.17 2.90 10.10
N LEU A 32 -2.90 2.61 9.84
CA LEU A 32 -1.81 3.55 10.14
C LEU A 32 -1.94 4.83 9.30
N GLY A 33 -2.17 4.69 7.99
CA GLY A 33 -2.36 5.82 7.08
C GLY A 33 -3.47 6.76 7.52
N ARG A 34 -4.65 6.22 7.87
CA ARG A 34 -5.75 7.01 8.43
C ARG A 34 -5.39 7.75 9.71
N LYS A 35 -4.64 7.09 10.60
CA LYS A 35 -4.24 7.69 11.88
C LYS A 35 -3.23 8.83 11.73
N ILE A 36 -2.39 8.79 10.70
CA ILE A 36 -1.46 9.87 10.41
C ILE A 36 -2.08 10.94 9.50
N GLY A 37 -3.26 10.71 8.93
CA GLY A 37 -3.89 11.65 8.01
C GLY A 37 -3.39 11.56 6.56
N ALA A 38 -2.79 10.43 6.19
CA ALA A 38 -2.54 10.11 4.79
C ALA A 38 -3.87 10.02 4.04
N THR A 39 -3.88 10.44 2.77
CA THR A 39 -5.10 10.54 1.96
C THR A 39 -5.22 9.44 0.92
N ARG A 40 -4.10 8.84 0.52
CA ARG A 40 -4.04 7.86 -0.58
C ARG A 40 -3.08 6.72 -0.25
N LEU A 41 -3.49 5.51 -0.63
CA LEU A 41 -2.66 4.30 -0.61
C LEU A 41 -2.78 3.58 -1.95
N LEU A 42 -1.67 3.34 -2.63
CA LEU A 42 -1.60 2.54 -3.84
C LEU A 42 -1.30 1.09 -3.47
N VAL A 43 -1.94 0.15 -4.17
CA VAL A 43 -1.67 -1.29 -4.06
C VAL A 43 -1.40 -1.83 -5.47
N ASP A 44 -0.20 -2.40 -5.65
CA ASP A 44 0.23 -3.09 -6.87
C ASP A 44 0.60 -4.55 -6.54
N GLY A 45 1.28 -5.20 -7.47
CA GLY A 45 1.81 -6.53 -7.30
C GLY A 45 0.78 -7.60 -7.58
N SER A 46 1.21 -8.84 -7.41
CA SER A 46 0.38 -10.00 -7.70
C SER A 46 -0.83 -10.15 -6.75
N PHE A 47 -0.87 -9.39 -5.64
CA PHE A 47 -1.99 -9.43 -4.70
C PHE A 47 -3.30 -8.96 -5.34
N VAL A 48 -3.27 -7.89 -6.14
CA VAL A 48 -4.46 -7.34 -6.80
C VAL A 48 -4.72 -7.93 -8.19
N THR A 49 -4.12 -9.09 -8.50
CA THR A 49 -4.34 -9.81 -9.76
C THR A 49 -4.98 -11.18 -9.54
N ALA A 50 -5.22 -11.92 -10.62
CA ALA A 50 -5.83 -13.26 -10.58
C ALA A 50 -4.88 -14.36 -10.06
N LYS A 51 -3.60 -14.05 -9.79
CA LYS A 51 -2.61 -15.04 -9.33
C LYS A 51 -3.07 -15.70 -8.02
N ALA A 52 -3.24 -17.03 -8.01
CA ALA A 52 -3.78 -17.73 -6.83
C ALA A 52 -2.94 -17.50 -5.55
N GLU A 53 -1.62 -17.48 -5.69
CA GLU A 53 -0.67 -17.32 -4.58
C GLU A 53 0.26 -16.12 -4.79
N PRO A 54 -0.15 -14.91 -4.38
CA PRO A 54 0.73 -13.73 -4.38
C PRO A 54 1.81 -13.83 -3.30
N HIS A 55 3.01 -13.32 -3.59
CA HIS A 55 4.14 -13.41 -2.64
C HIS A 55 4.07 -12.36 -1.52
N ASP A 56 3.66 -11.17 -1.90
CA ASP A 56 3.78 -9.90 -1.18
C ASP A 56 2.57 -9.00 -1.49
N VAL A 57 2.50 -7.83 -0.83
CA VAL A 57 1.59 -6.73 -1.19
C VAL A 57 2.39 -5.45 -1.40
N ASP A 58 2.74 -5.11 -2.63
CA ASP A 58 3.44 -3.86 -2.93
C ASP A 58 2.51 -2.65 -2.70
N THR A 59 2.92 -1.71 -1.85
CA THR A 59 2.11 -0.54 -1.51
C THR A 59 2.90 0.75 -1.49
N VAL A 60 2.25 1.85 -1.87
CA VAL A 60 2.77 3.22 -1.72
C VAL A 60 1.79 4.03 -0.92
N ILE A 61 2.25 4.71 0.12
CA ILE A 61 1.42 5.64 0.91
C ILE A 61 1.84 7.08 0.63
N LEU A 62 0.87 7.94 0.32
CA LEU A 62 1.11 9.38 0.26
C LEU A 62 1.16 9.92 1.69
N LEU A 63 2.35 10.35 2.11
CA LEU A 63 2.55 10.90 3.44
C LEU A 63 1.85 12.27 3.57
N PRO A 64 1.28 12.59 4.73
CA PRO A 64 0.77 13.94 4.99
C PRO A 64 1.95 14.92 5.10
N GLN A 65 1.72 16.18 4.71
CA GLN A 65 2.76 17.22 4.74
C GLN A 65 3.36 17.45 6.13
N ASP A 66 2.62 17.14 7.20
CA ASP A 66 3.06 17.29 8.58
C ASP A 66 3.70 16.01 9.16
N PHE A 67 3.96 14.98 8.36
CA PHE A 67 4.49 13.69 8.84
C PHE A 67 5.78 13.85 9.66
N SER A 68 6.73 14.65 9.20
CA SER A 68 7.98 14.92 9.94
C SER A 68 7.72 15.53 11.33
N ARG A 69 6.74 16.43 11.42
CA ARG A 69 6.31 17.01 12.71
C ARG A 69 5.67 15.96 13.61
N GLN A 70 4.89 15.03 13.05
CA GLN A 70 4.33 13.92 13.82
C GLN A 70 5.43 13.01 14.40
N LEU A 71 6.52 12.78 13.66
CA LEU A 71 7.69 12.03 14.15
C LEU A 71 8.39 12.75 15.30
N GLU A 72 8.63 14.06 15.18
CA GLU A 72 9.22 14.89 16.24
C GLU A 72 8.38 14.85 17.52
N GLN A 73 7.05 14.85 17.38
CA GLN A 73 6.09 14.74 18.48
C GLN A 73 5.94 13.32 19.04
N LYS A 74 6.69 12.36 18.52
CA LYS A 74 6.61 10.94 18.89
C LYS A 74 5.21 10.37 18.74
N HIS A 75 4.46 10.81 17.73
CA HIS A 75 3.15 10.29 17.42
C HIS A 75 3.26 8.79 17.11
N ALA A 76 2.67 7.93 17.95
CA ALA A 76 2.91 6.50 17.91
C ALA A 76 2.61 5.83 16.54
N PRO A 77 1.50 6.14 15.84
CA PRO A 77 1.25 5.64 14.48
C PRO A 77 2.30 6.07 13.46
N ALA A 78 2.79 7.31 13.54
CA ALA A 78 3.83 7.81 12.64
C ALA A 78 5.16 7.09 12.88
N LEU A 79 5.56 6.93 14.14
CA LEU A 79 6.76 6.16 14.51
C LEU A 79 6.68 4.69 14.09
N GLU A 80 5.50 4.09 14.15
CA GLU A 80 5.31 2.71 13.70
C GLU A 80 5.44 2.59 12.17
N LEU A 81 4.80 3.50 11.43
CA LEU A 81 4.90 3.53 9.97
C LEU A 81 6.35 3.79 9.53
N GLU A 82 7.03 4.76 10.15
CA GLU A 82 8.43 5.08 9.87
C GLU A 82 9.32 3.83 10.02
N LYS A 83 9.19 3.10 11.14
CA LYS A 83 9.92 1.85 11.34
C LYS A 83 9.68 0.83 10.23
N MET A 84 8.48 0.77 9.66
CA MET A 84 8.17 -0.15 8.55
C MET A 84 8.82 0.32 7.26
N LEU A 85 8.76 1.62 6.97
CA LEU A 85 9.38 2.25 5.79
C LEU A 85 10.91 2.10 5.82
N THR A 86 11.57 2.42 6.94
CA THR A 86 13.04 2.36 7.05
C THR A 86 13.55 0.93 7.01
N ASN A 87 12.93 0.01 7.75
CA ASN A 87 13.41 -1.36 7.86
C ASN A 87 13.01 -2.22 6.65
N ARG A 88 12.15 -1.69 5.77
CA ARG A 88 11.49 -2.42 4.68
C ARG A 88 11.03 -3.80 5.16
N ARG A 89 10.42 -3.87 6.34
CA ARG A 89 9.92 -5.12 6.90
C ARG A 89 8.49 -4.91 7.36
N PRO A 90 7.51 -5.46 6.64
CA PRO A 90 7.63 -6.24 5.39
C PRO A 90 8.18 -5.39 4.21
N GLU A 91 8.86 -6.00 3.23
CA GLU A 91 9.59 -5.38 2.09
C GLU A 91 8.70 -4.70 1.03
N GLU A 92 7.58 -4.13 1.46
CA GLU A 92 6.37 -4.10 0.65
C GLU A 92 5.57 -2.79 0.84
N ILE A 93 6.09 -1.81 1.59
CA ILE A 93 5.50 -0.47 1.73
C ILE A 93 6.54 0.61 1.46
N PHE A 94 6.19 1.55 0.58
CA PHE A 94 6.98 2.69 0.16
C PHE A 94 6.25 3.99 0.50
N ALA A 95 7.00 5.07 0.66
CA ALA A 95 6.44 6.40 0.87
C ALA A 95 6.51 7.20 -0.43
N ALA A 96 5.43 7.95 -0.69
CA ALA A 96 5.46 9.11 -1.55
C ALA A 96 5.46 10.35 -0.64
N GLU A 97 6.47 11.22 -0.77
CA GLU A 97 6.59 12.42 0.07
C GLU A 97 5.64 13.53 -0.36
N ASP A 98 5.32 13.58 -1.65
CA ASP A 98 4.39 14.54 -2.25
C ASP A 98 3.65 13.97 -3.47
N ASP A 99 2.83 14.80 -4.12
CA ASP A 99 2.07 14.40 -5.31
C ASP A 99 2.95 14.12 -6.52
N THR A 100 4.15 14.72 -6.61
CA THR A 100 5.09 14.46 -7.72
C THR A 100 5.68 13.06 -7.58
N ASP A 101 6.19 12.74 -6.39
CA ASP A 101 6.70 11.42 -6.04
C ASP A 101 5.59 10.35 -6.18
N TRP A 102 4.36 10.69 -5.78
CA TRP A 102 3.21 9.81 -6.00
C TRP A 102 2.99 9.46 -7.48
N GLU A 103 3.01 10.45 -8.37
CA GLU A 103 2.84 10.21 -9.81
C GLU A 103 4.01 9.40 -10.40
N GLU A 104 5.24 9.60 -9.90
CA GLU A 104 6.39 8.76 -10.27
C GLU A 104 6.17 7.30 -9.89
N TRP A 105 5.67 7.03 -8.70
CA TRP A 105 5.29 5.68 -8.28
C TRP A 105 4.17 5.09 -9.14
N VAL A 106 3.12 5.86 -9.42
CA VAL A 106 2.02 5.42 -10.30
C VAL A 106 2.57 5.05 -11.68
N MET A 107 3.46 5.86 -12.25
CA MET A 107 4.11 5.57 -13.53
C MET A 107 4.96 4.30 -13.47
N PHE A 108 5.80 4.17 -12.44
CA PHE A 108 6.66 3.00 -12.23
C PHE A 108 5.84 1.70 -12.17
N PHE A 109 4.80 1.66 -11.34
CA PHE A 109 3.95 0.46 -11.21
C PHE A 109 3.11 0.20 -12.46
N SER A 110 2.63 1.25 -13.15
CA SER A 110 1.88 1.11 -14.40
C SER A 110 2.69 0.52 -15.56
N GLN A 111 4.01 0.69 -15.55
CA GLN A 111 4.91 0.12 -16.56
C GLN A 111 5.20 -1.37 -16.32
N THR A 112 4.98 -1.87 -15.11
CA THR A 112 5.27 -3.25 -14.76
C THR A 112 4.19 -4.18 -15.33
N ARG A 113 4.58 -5.06 -16.25
CA ARG A 113 3.67 -6.03 -16.89
C ARG A 113 3.76 -7.40 -16.20
N GLU A 114 2.66 -8.16 -16.20
CA GLU A 114 2.73 -9.59 -15.89
C GLU A 114 3.48 -10.33 -17.02
N ILE A 115 3.98 -11.54 -16.72
CA ILE A 115 4.72 -12.39 -17.67
C ILE A 115 3.90 -12.66 -18.95
N ASP A 116 2.57 -12.65 -18.84
CA ASP A 116 1.61 -12.85 -19.94
C ASP A 116 1.26 -11.56 -20.73
N ARG A 117 1.96 -10.45 -20.47
CA ARG A 117 1.75 -9.11 -21.06
C ARG A 117 0.43 -8.43 -20.70
N ARG A 118 -0.36 -8.97 -19.76
CA ARG A 118 -1.50 -8.22 -19.21
C ARG A 118 -0.98 -7.06 -18.34
N ARG A 119 -1.73 -5.95 -18.34
CA ARG A 119 -1.48 -4.85 -17.38
C ARG A 119 -1.61 -5.44 -15.98
N LYS A 120 -0.60 -5.25 -15.12
CA LYS A 120 -0.74 -5.53 -13.69
C LYS A 120 -1.95 -4.75 -13.14
N GLY A 121 -2.64 -5.36 -12.18
CA GLY A 121 -3.71 -4.68 -11.46
C GLY A 121 -3.10 -3.58 -10.61
N LEU A 122 -3.59 -2.35 -10.74
CA LEU A 122 -3.21 -1.22 -9.90
C LEU A 122 -4.48 -0.66 -9.25
N VAL A 123 -4.51 -0.62 -7.92
CA VAL A 123 -5.68 -0.20 -7.16
C VAL A 123 -5.28 0.90 -6.17
N GLU A 124 -6.05 1.98 -6.16
CA GLU A 124 -5.91 3.05 -5.17
C GLU A 124 -6.98 2.92 -4.08
N VAL A 125 -6.59 3.08 -2.82
CA VAL A 125 -7.46 3.22 -1.66
C VAL A 125 -7.45 4.68 -1.23
N ARG A 126 -8.64 5.29 -1.16
CA ARG A 126 -8.81 6.57 -0.46
C ARG A 126 -8.89 6.31 1.03
N LEU A 127 -8.08 7.01 1.81
CA LEU A 127 -7.92 6.79 3.25
C LEU A 127 -8.86 7.67 4.08
#